data_AF-A0A9C9YX54-F1
#
_entry.id   AF-A0A9C9YX54-F1
#
_cell.length_a   1.000
_cell.length_b   1.000
_cell.length_c   1.000
_cell.angle_alpha   90.00
_cell.angle_beta   90.00
_cell.angle_gamma   90.00
#
_symmetry.space_group_name_H-M   'P 1'
#
loop_
_entity.id
_entity.type
_entity.pdbx_description
1 polymer ?
#
loop_
_entity_poly.entity_id
_entity_poly.type
_entity_poly.pdbx_seq_one_letter_code
_entity_poly.pdbx_strand_id
1 'polypeptide(L)'
;MPKLKPETIIPTDAEDVEINRQIQADPDDFEWTEEMIAQAKPASEIPELQGVIKTLGRPKSPNPKKSVTIRLSPQVIEYFKRDGKGWQTRLNGVLVEYVKTHSS
;
A
#
# COMPACT_ATOMS: atom_id res chain seq x y z
N MET A 1 -11.35 17.29 -0.83
CA MET A 1 -10.66 16.68 0.32
C MET A 1 -11.58 15.63 0.94
N PRO A 2 -11.05 14.46 1.37
CA PRO A 2 -11.88 13.48 2.08
C PRO A 2 -12.49 14.11 3.33
N LYS A 3 -13.74 13.78 3.64
CA LYS A 3 -14.44 14.31 4.83
C LYS A 3 -13.84 13.69 6.10
N LEU A 4 -13.72 14.50 7.15
CA LEU A 4 -13.31 14.03 8.48
C LEU A 4 -14.32 13.00 9.02
N LYS A 5 -13.84 12.13 9.92
CA LYS A 5 -14.71 11.14 10.57
C LYS A 5 -15.66 11.87 11.55
N PRO A 6 -16.86 11.33 11.82
CA PRO A 6 -17.83 11.98 12.70
C PRO A 6 -17.31 12.34 14.10
N GLU A 7 -16.39 11.54 14.65
CA GLU A 7 -15.82 11.69 16.01
C GLU A 7 -14.44 12.37 16.02
N THR A 8 -14.10 13.15 14.98
CA THR A 8 -12.83 13.87 14.95
C THR A 8 -12.90 15.12 15.84
N ILE A 9 -12.16 15.11 16.95
CA ILE A 9 -11.97 16.26 17.83
C ILE A 9 -10.90 17.16 17.22
N ILE A 10 -11.25 18.43 17.02
CA ILE A 10 -10.31 19.47 16.59
C ILE A 10 -10.04 20.34 17.83
N PRO A 11 -8.78 20.53 18.22
CA PRO A 11 -8.45 21.44 19.32
C PRO A 11 -9.06 22.83 19.11
N THR A 12 -9.51 23.44 20.20
CA THR A 12 -9.84 24.86 20.24
C THR A 12 -8.58 25.71 20.35
N ASP A 13 -8.65 26.99 19.98
CA ASP A 13 -7.50 27.91 20.07
C ASP A 13 -6.86 27.94 21.48
N ALA A 14 -7.67 27.82 22.53
CA ALA A 14 -7.19 27.77 23.91
C ALA A 14 -6.47 26.47 24.25
N GLU A 15 -6.95 25.35 23.71
CA GLU A 15 -6.29 24.05 23.86
C GLU A 15 -4.99 24.00 23.07
N ASP A 16 -4.93 24.57 21.87
CA ASP A 16 -3.70 24.67 21.07
C ASP A 16 -2.60 25.47 21.80
N VAL A 17 -2.97 26.59 22.44
CA VAL A 17 -2.02 27.38 23.26
C VAL A 17 -1.47 26.53 24.41
N GLU A 18 -2.34 25.78 25.08
CA GLU A 18 -1.94 24.93 26.20
C GLU A 18 -1.07 23.73 25.75
N ILE A 19 -1.39 23.11 24.61
CA ILE A 19 -0.58 22.05 23.98
C ILE A 19 0.82 22.59 23.66
N ASN A 20 0.93 23.75 23.01
CA ASN A 20 2.23 24.35 22.67
C ASN A 20 3.06 24.69 23.91
N ARG A 21 2.41 25.17 24.99
CA ARG A 21 3.09 25.42 26.26
C ARG A 21 3.65 24.14 26.88
N GLN A 22 2.92 23.04 26.77
CA GLN A 22 3.36 21.74 27.29
C GLN A 22 4.54 21.18 26.48
N ILE A 23 4.48 21.25 25.15
CA ILE A 23 5.59 20.89 24.25
C ILE A 23 6.85 21.67 24.64
N GLN A 24 6.77 23.00 24.80
CA GLN A 24 7.93 23.81 25.18
C GLN A 24 8.51 23.51 26.57
N ALA A 25 7.71 22.95 27.48
CA ALA A 25 8.16 22.61 28.81
C ALA A 25 8.83 21.22 28.88
N ASP A 26 8.64 20.37 27.87
CA ASP A 26 9.19 19.02 27.80
C ASP A 26 10.48 19.00 26.95
N PRO A 27 11.65 18.69 27.54
CA PRO A 27 12.91 18.60 26.79
C PRO A 27 12.95 17.44 25.79
N ASP A 28 12.09 16.42 25.94
CA ASP A 28 12.01 15.28 25.02
C ASP A 28 10.99 15.51 23.88
N ASP A 29 10.12 16.52 23.99
CA ASP A 29 9.06 16.84 23.02
C ASP A 29 9.29 18.25 22.44
N PHE A 30 10.25 18.36 21.51
CA PHE A 30 10.63 19.64 20.91
C PHE A 30 10.25 19.73 19.43
N GLU A 31 9.95 20.95 18.99
CA GLU A 31 9.77 21.25 17.56
C GLU A 31 11.12 21.23 16.84
N TRP A 32 11.18 20.57 15.69
CA TRP A 32 12.38 20.51 14.87
C TRP A 32 12.64 21.86 14.21
N THR A 33 13.88 22.36 14.29
CA THR A 33 14.27 23.57 13.57
C THR A 33 14.48 23.30 12.08
N GLU A 34 14.46 24.35 11.26
CA GLU A 34 14.71 24.23 9.81
C GLU A 34 16.10 23.62 9.52
N GLU A 35 17.10 23.94 10.33
CA GLU A 35 18.45 23.38 10.20
C GLU A 35 18.48 21.89 10.53
N MET A 36 17.71 21.45 11.53
CA MET A 36 17.59 20.02 11.88
C MET A 36 16.92 19.24 10.75
N ILE A 37 15.87 19.82 10.15
CA ILE A 37 15.20 19.24 8.99
C ILE A 37 16.17 19.16 7.80
N ALA A 38 16.95 20.22 7.55
CA ALA A 38 17.94 20.24 6.46
C ALA A 38 19.05 19.19 6.64
N GLN A 39 19.37 18.82 7.88
CA GLN A 39 20.36 17.79 8.22
C GLN A 39 19.77 16.38 8.34
N ALA A 40 18.44 16.24 8.28
CA ALA A 40 17.77 14.96 8.39
C ALA A 40 18.16 14.02 7.23
N LYS A 41 18.48 12.78 7.56
CA LYS A 41 18.83 11.75 6.56
C LYS A 41 17.70 10.73 6.42
N PRO A 42 17.49 10.16 5.22
CA PRO A 42 16.61 9.03 5.05
C PRO A 42 17.00 7.90 6.00
N ALA A 43 16.02 7.23 6.60
CA ALA A 43 16.27 6.14 7.53
C ALA A 43 17.06 4.97 6.90
N SER A 44 17.05 4.84 5.56
CA SER A 44 17.88 3.89 4.80
C SER A 44 19.39 4.17 4.90
N GLU A 45 19.78 5.41 5.21
CA GLU A 45 21.18 5.83 5.36
C GLU A 45 21.68 5.70 6.80
N ILE A 46 20.84 5.25 7.73
CA ILE A 46 21.16 5.07 9.15
C ILE A 46 21.37 3.56 9.41
N PRO A 47 22.62 3.08 9.58
CA PRO A 47 22.94 1.66 9.71
C PRO A 47 22.16 0.95 10.83
N GLU A 48 21.91 1.65 11.93
CA GLU A 48 21.21 1.14 13.12
C GLU A 48 19.72 0.88 12.84
N LEU A 49 19.15 1.50 11.82
CA LEU A 49 17.76 1.32 11.39
C LEU A 49 17.60 0.28 10.28
N GLN A 50 18.70 -0.28 9.77
CA GLN A 50 18.65 -1.34 8.76
C GLN A 50 17.96 -2.58 9.33
N GLY A 51 16.93 -3.07 8.64
CA GLY A 51 16.12 -4.22 9.07
C GLY A 51 14.96 -3.89 10.01
N VAL A 52 14.93 -2.69 10.61
CA VAL A 52 13.76 -2.17 11.35
C VAL A 52 12.72 -1.61 10.38
N ILE A 53 13.18 -1.01 9.28
CA ILE A 53 12.34 -0.49 8.20
C ILE A 53 11.80 -1.67 7.37
N LYS A 54 10.68 -2.23 7.81
CA LYS A 54 9.93 -3.19 7.01
C LYS A 54 9.30 -2.44 5.83
N THR A 55 9.58 -2.90 4.62
CA THR A 55 8.81 -2.45 3.46
C THR A 55 7.34 -2.79 3.70
N LEU A 56 6.50 -1.75 3.80
CA LEU A 56 5.07 -1.91 4.03
C LEU A 56 4.45 -2.60 2.80
N GLY A 57 3.71 -3.69 3.02
CA GLY A 57 2.94 -4.39 1.99
C GLY A 57 3.44 -5.79 1.64
N ARG A 58 2.67 -6.51 0.82
CA ARG A 58 3.06 -7.83 0.31
C ARG A 58 4.28 -7.65 -0.60
N PRO A 59 5.32 -8.50 -0.47
CA PRO A 59 6.44 -8.51 -1.41
C PRO A 59 5.94 -8.58 -2.86
N LYS A 60 6.56 -7.80 -3.76
CA LYS A 60 6.24 -7.86 -5.18
C LYS A 60 6.49 -9.27 -5.68
N SER A 61 5.51 -9.87 -6.39
CA SER A 61 5.71 -11.16 -7.05
C SER A 61 6.82 -11.00 -8.10
N PRO A 62 7.84 -11.89 -8.14
CA PRO A 62 8.89 -11.82 -9.16
C PRO A 62 8.34 -12.06 -10.57
N ASN A 63 7.19 -12.75 -10.69
CA ASN A 63 6.49 -12.94 -11.95
C ASN A 63 5.01 -12.57 -11.78
N PRO A 64 4.64 -11.28 -11.92
CA PRO A 64 3.26 -10.86 -11.80
C PRO A 64 2.45 -11.26 -13.04
N LYS A 65 1.18 -11.63 -12.84
CA LYS A 65 0.25 -11.82 -13.96
C LYS A 65 0.11 -10.49 -14.71
N LYS A 66 0.20 -10.53 -16.04
CA LYS A 66 -0.01 -9.35 -16.88
C LYS A 66 -1.50 -9.19 -17.16
N SER A 67 -2.04 -8.00 -16.90
CA SER A 67 -3.41 -7.65 -17.29
C SER A 67 -3.44 -7.40 -18.79
N VAL A 68 -4.23 -8.18 -19.52
CA VAL A 68 -4.42 -8.03 -20.96
C VAL A 68 -5.91 -7.97 -21.28
N THR A 69 -6.27 -7.12 -22.25
CA THR A 69 -7.65 -7.02 -22.75
C THR A 69 -7.78 -7.88 -24.00
N ILE A 70 -8.53 -8.98 -23.91
CA ILE A 70 -8.79 -9.89 -25.03
C ILE A 70 -10.30 -10.10 -25.19
N ARG A 71 -10.76 -10.34 -26.42
CA ARG A 71 -12.14 -10.75 -26.70
C ARG A 71 -12.18 -12.27 -26.76
N LEU A 72 -13.09 -12.88 -26.02
CA LEU A 72 -13.32 -14.32 -25.98
C LEU A 72 -14.71 -14.63 -26.53
N SER A 73 -14.87 -15.82 -27.12
CA SER A 73 -16.17 -16.30 -27.58
C SER A 73 -17.19 -16.33 -26.43
N PRO A 74 -18.48 -15.99 -26.67
CA PRO A 74 -19.53 -16.05 -25.64
C PRO A 74 -19.61 -17.41 -24.94
N GLN A 75 -19.51 -18.50 -25.70
CA GLN A 75 -19.56 -19.87 -25.16
C GLN A 75 -18.47 -20.13 -24.11
N VAL A 76 -17.26 -19.60 -24.32
CA VAL A 76 -16.15 -19.74 -23.36
C VAL A 76 -16.45 -18.97 -22.08
N ILE A 77 -16.93 -17.72 -22.22
CA ILE A 77 -17.27 -16.88 -21.08
C ILE A 77 -18.38 -17.50 -20.25
N GLU A 78 -19.45 -17.97 -20.89
CA GLU A 78 -20.60 -18.60 -20.24
C GLU A 78 -20.18 -19.85 -19.48
N TYR A 79 -19.39 -20.73 -20.11
CA TYR A 79 -18.90 -21.96 -19.49
C TYR A 79 -18.15 -21.69 -18.18
N PHE A 80 -17.17 -20.78 -18.20
CA PHE A 80 -16.37 -20.49 -17.00
C PHE A 80 -17.14 -19.69 -15.94
N LYS A 81 -17.99 -18.74 -16.35
CA LYS A 81 -18.77 -17.91 -15.43
C LYS A 81 -19.82 -18.71 -14.65
N ARG A 82 -20.34 -19.79 -15.21
CA ARG A 82 -21.30 -20.69 -14.53
C ARG A 82 -20.81 -21.15 -13.17
N ASP A 83 -19.51 -21.37 -13.03
CA ASP A 83 -18.85 -21.83 -11.80
C ASP A 83 -18.58 -20.68 -10.79
N GLY A 84 -19.07 -19.47 -11.04
CA GLY A 84 -19.04 -18.34 -10.09
C GLY A 84 -17.64 -17.77 -9.80
N LYS A 85 -17.39 -17.40 -8.54
CA LYS A 85 -16.15 -16.73 -8.10
C LYS A 85 -14.91 -17.53 -8.54
N GLY A 86 -13.91 -16.81 -9.04
CA GLY A 86 -12.65 -17.41 -9.49
C GLY A 86 -12.66 -17.96 -10.93
N TRP A 87 -13.71 -17.74 -11.72
CA TRP A 87 -13.79 -18.22 -13.10
C TRP A 87 -12.62 -17.77 -14.00
N GLN A 88 -12.11 -16.55 -13.83
CA GLN A 88 -10.93 -16.07 -14.56
C GLN A 88 -9.66 -16.83 -14.16
N THR A 89 -9.56 -17.27 -12.90
CA THR A 89 -8.41 -18.09 -12.44
C THR A 89 -8.45 -19.47 -13.07
N ARG A 90 -9.64 -20.08 -13.20
CA ARG A 90 -9.81 -21.36 -13.91
C ARG A 90 -9.49 -21.23 -15.40
N LEU A 91 -9.99 -20.18 -16.05
CA LEU A 91 -9.65 -19.87 -17.45
C LEU A 91 -8.13 -19.75 -17.64
N ASN A 92 -7.45 -19.01 -16.76
CA ASN A 92 -5.99 -18.92 -16.79
C ASN A 92 -5.31 -20.29 -16.63
N GLY A 93 -5.83 -21.16 -15.76
CA GLY A 93 -5.31 -22.52 -15.59
C GLY A 93 -5.35 -23.33 -16.89
N VAL A 94 -6.48 -23.27 -17.61
CA VAL A 94 -6.62 -23.95 -18.92
C VAL A 94 -5.65 -23.38 -19.96
N LEU A 95 -5.48 -22.06 -20.02
CA LEU A 95 -4.51 -21.44 -20.92
C LEU A 95 -3.07 -21.85 -20.61
N VAL A 96 -2.71 -21.96 -19.33
CA VAL A 96 -1.38 -22.43 -18.92
C VAL A 96 -1.16 -23.89 -19.33
N GLU A 97 -2.14 -24.77 -19.11
CA GLU A 97 -2.03 -26.18 -19.53
C GLU A 97 -1.96 -26.33 -21.05
N TYR A 98 -2.74 -25.52 -21.79
CA TYR A 98 -2.64 -25.47 -23.26
C TYR A 98 -1.23 -25.09 -23.71
N VAL A 99 -0.64 -24.04 -23.11
CA VAL A 99 0.75 -23.64 -23.40
C VAL A 99 1.72 -24.77 -23.09
N LYS A 100 1.67 -25.40 -21.91
CA LYS A 100 2.58 -26.50 -21.54
C LYS A 100 2.54 -27.69 -22.51
N THR A 101 1.35 -28.01 -23.01
CA THR A 101 1.13 -29.18 -23.89
C THR A 101 1.49 -28.90 -25.35
N HIS A 102 1.53 -27.64 -25.76
CA HIS A 102 1.75 -27.23 -27.16
C HIS A 102 3.01 -26.37 -27.36
N SER A 103 3.80 -26.17 -26.29
CA SER A 103 5.13 -25.59 -26.39
C SER A 103 6.13 -26.73 -26.57
N SER A 104 6.45 -27.06 -27.83
CA SER A 104 7.67 -27.81 -28.18
C SER A 104 8.89 -26.91 -28.08
#